data_AF-A0A2N9N6B6-F1
#
_entry.id   AF-A0A2N9N6B6-F1
#
_cell.length_a   1.000
_cell.length_b   1.000
_cell.length_c   1.000
_cell.angle_alpha   90.00
_cell.angle_beta   90.00
_cell.angle_gamma   90.00
#
_symmetry.space_group_name_H-M   'P 1'
#
loop_
_entity.id
_entity.type
_entity.pdbx_description
1 polymer ?
#
loop_
_entity_poly.entity_id
_entity_poly.type
_entity_poly.pdbx_seq_one_letter_code
_entity_poly.pdbx_strand_id
1 'polypeptide(L)'
;MSTRRAKPGGWVAKRRRGVCRWCGVPVPKGRFTFCGEACVHQWKLRTDPGYLREQVFLRDRGVCARCGVDTEALRKDKRKLDYRARKQFEKDWGGRRNLWDADHIVPVVEGGGECDLSNMRTLCLKCHQEETAALRQRRAKICQPDPRDLSQIAIIARIRLTDFL
;
A
#
# COMPACT_ATOMS: atom_id res chain seq x y z
N MET A 1 -7.24 -1.18 -1.80
CA MET A 1 -6.67 0.14 -2.15
C MET A 1 -7.52 1.20 -1.49
N SER A 2 -6.93 2.19 -0.81
CA SER A 2 -7.74 3.24 -0.18
C SER A 2 -8.40 4.11 -1.25
N THR A 3 -9.69 4.38 -1.05
CA THR A 3 -10.50 5.24 -1.91
C THR A 3 -10.16 6.73 -1.76
N ARG A 4 -9.28 7.09 -0.82
CA ARG A 4 -8.87 8.48 -0.52
C ARG A 4 -7.74 8.99 -1.42
N ARG A 5 -7.28 8.22 -2.41
CA ARG A 5 -6.20 8.60 -3.32
C ARG A 5 -6.58 9.64 -4.39
N ALA A 6 -7.84 10.04 -4.50
CA ALA A 6 -8.28 10.95 -5.54
C ALA A 6 -7.79 12.40 -5.28
N LYS A 7 -6.76 12.83 -6.02
CA LYS A 7 -6.40 14.26 -6.16
C LYS A 7 -6.76 14.77 -7.56
N PRO A 8 -7.37 15.96 -7.69
CA PRO A 8 -7.66 16.55 -8.99
C PRO A 8 -6.36 16.79 -9.77
N GLY A 9 -6.30 16.34 -11.02
CA GLY A 9 -5.06 16.41 -11.82
C GLY A 9 -5.15 15.82 -13.22
N GLY A 10 -6.15 14.98 -13.47
CA GLY A 10 -6.44 14.40 -14.79
C GLY A 10 -7.00 15.40 -15.81
N TRP A 11 -7.55 14.83 -16.90
CA TRP A 11 -8.08 15.59 -18.05
C TRP A 11 -9.06 16.69 -17.63
N VAL A 12 -8.93 17.87 -18.25
CA VAL A 12 -9.77 19.04 -17.96
C VAL A 12 -10.59 19.41 -19.18
N ALA A 13 -11.91 19.45 -19.01
CA ALA A 13 -12.85 19.82 -20.08
C ALA A 13 -12.65 21.25 -20.58
N LYS A 14 -12.25 22.18 -19.70
CA LYS A 14 -11.92 23.57 -20.07
C LYS A 14 -10.47 23.85 -19.71
N ARG A 15 -9.62 24.03 -20.73
CA ARG A 15 -8.19 24.36 -20.61
C ARG A 15 -7.99 25.84 -20.26
N ARG A 16 -8.35 26.22 -19.04
CA ARG A 16 -8.04 27.56 -18.49
C ARG A 16 -6.72 27.50 -17.72
N ARG A 17 -5.82 28.45 -18.00
CA ARG A 17 -4.60 28.63 -17.19
C ARG A 17 -5.01 29.01 -15.78
N GLY A 18 -4.35 28.41 -14.80
CA GLY A 18 -4.62 28.62 -13.39
C GLY A 18 -3.39 28.27 -12.55
N VAL A 19 -3.63 27.88 -11.30
CA VAL A 19 -2.58 27.46 -10.38
C VAL A 19 -2.29 25.96 -10.49
N CYS A 20 -1.05 25.59 -10.16
CA CYS A 20 -0.60 24.21 -10.10
C CYS A 20 -1.41 23.45 -9.05
N ARG A 21 -1.98 22.31 -9.42
CA ARG A 21 -2.80 21.47 -8.53
C ARG A 21 -2.00 20.75 -7.44
N TRP A 22 -0.67 20.82 -7.52
CA TRP A 22 0.22 20.24 -6.53
C TRP A 22 0.72 21.30 -5.53
N CYS A 23 1.42 22.33 -6.02
CA CYS A 23 2.10 23.32 -5.18
C CYS A 23 1.42 24.70 -5.15
N GLY A 24 0.35 24.92 -5.90
CA GLY A 24 -0.39 26.20 -5.91
C GLY A 24 0.25 27.34 -6.69
N VAL A 25 1.47 27.18 -7.23
CA VAL A 25 2.12 28.25 -8.01
C VAL A 25 1.49 28.43 -9.40
N PRO A 26 1.55 29.62 -10.02
CA PRO A 26 1.03 29.86 -11.36
C PRO A 26 1.61 28.88 -12.39
N VAL A 27 0.76 28.31 -13.23
CA VAL A 27 1.19 27.38 -14.29
C VAL A 27 1.79 28.18 -15.46
N PRO A 28 3.00 27.84 -15.95
CA PRO A 28 3.64 28.56 -17.03
C PRO A 28 2.90 28.40 -18.36
N LYS A 29 3.19 29.28 -19.32
CA LYS A 29 2.62 29.21 -20.68
C LYS A 29 2.89 27.82 -21.30
N GLY A 30 1.88 27.23 -21.93
CA GLY A 30 1.95 25.89 -22.53
C GLY A 30 1.50 24.74 -21.62
N ARG A 31 1.25 24.99 -20.33
CA ARG A 31 0.70 24.01 -19.38
C ARG A 31 -0.63 24.49 -18.79
N PHE A 32 -1.40 23.57 -18.20
CA PHE A 32 -2.74 23.88 -17.65
C PHE A 32 -2.99 23.38 -16.22
N THR A 33 -2.40 22.24 -15.82
CA THR A 33 -2.73 21.57 -14.54
C THR A 33 -1.58 21.59 -13.53
N PHE A 34 -0.33 21.53 -13.99
CA PHE A 34 0.87 21.46 -13.14
C PHE A 34 1.93 22.42 -13.66
N CYS A 35 2.76 22.98 -12.77
CA CYS A 35 3.83 23.88 -13.16
C CYS A 35 5.05 23.16 -13.78
N GLY A 36 5.30 21.90 -13.39
CA GLY A 36 6.54 21.18 -13.66
C GLY A 36 6.39 19.65 -13.60
N GLU A 37 7.36 18.94 -14.18
CA GLU A 37 7.43 17.46 -14.11
C GLU A 37 7.52 16.96 -12.67
N ALA A 38 8.22 17.68 -11.78
CA ALA A 38 8.28 17.34 -10.36
C ALA A 38 6.89 17.31 -9.71
N CYS A 39 6.02 18.27 -10.04
CA CYS A 39 4.64 18.30 -9.53
C CYS A 39 3.78 17.19 -10.13
N VAL A 40 3.98 16.87 -11.41
CA VAL A 40 3.33 15.72 -12.07
C VAL A 40 3.75 14.42 -11.41
N HIS A 41 5.05 14.24 -11.16
CA HIS A 41 5.61 13.06 -10.50
C HIS A 41 5.00 12.85 -9.11
N GLN A 42 4.99 13.90 -8.27
CA GLN A 42 4.40 13.83 -6.93
C GLN A 42 2.90 13.54 -6.96
N TRP A 43 2.17 14.09 -7.94
CA TRP A 43 0.77 13.77 -8.14
C TRP A 43 0.58 12.30 -8.56
N LYS A 44 1.32 11.82 -9.58
CA LYS A 44 1.24 10.44 -10.08
C LYS A 44 1.57 9.40 -9.01
N LEU A 45 2.61 9.62 -8.20
CA LEU A 45 2.94 8.73 -7.07
C LEU A 45 1.74 8.48 -6.14
N ARG A 46 0.84 9.48 -6.01
CA ARG A 46 -0.33 9.43 -5.12
C ARG A 46 -1.58 8.89 -5.78
N THR A 47 -1.78 9.21 -7.06
CA THR A 47 -3.02 8.90 -7.77
C THR A 47 -2.93 7.68 -8.66
N ASP A 48 -1.73 7.27 -9.07
CA ASP A 48 -1.48 6.19 -10.01
C ASP A 48 -0.65 5.08 -9.34
N PRO A 49 -1.30 3.98 -8.89
CA PRO A 49 -0.60 2.85 -8.31
C PRO A 49 0.35 2.14 -9.30
N GLY A 50 0.07 2.20 -10.60
CA GLY A 50 0.94 1.63 -11.63
C GLY A 50 2.24 2.42 -11.71
N TYR A 51 2.15 3.74 -11.75
CA TYR A 51 3.31 4.63 -11.69
C TYR A 51 4.12 4.44 -10.40
N LEU A 52 3.46 4.36 -9.24
CA LEU A 52 4.14 4.08 -7.97
C LEU A 52 4.94 2.77 -8.03
N ARG A 53 4.34 1.70 -8.53
CA ARG A 53 5.03 0.41 -8.69
C ARG A 53 6.20 0.51 -9.67
N GLU A 54 6.05 1.24 -10.77
CA GLU A 54 7.15 1.50 -11.70
C GLU A 54 8.31 2.22 -11.02
N GLN A 55 8.05 3.28 -10.25
CA GLN A 55 9.11 4.01 -9.53
C GLN A 55 9.80 3.14 -8.46
N VAL A 56 9.05 2.31 -7.74
CA VAL A 56 9.63 1.32 -6.80
C VAL A 56 10.52 0.34 -7.54
N PHE A 57 10.09 -0.16 -8.69
CA PHE A 57 10.88 -1.08 -9.50
C PHE A 57 12.16 -0.44 -10.06
N LEU A 58 12.09 0.82 -10.52
CA LEU A 58 13.27 1.54 -10.99
C LEU A 58 14.33 1.69 -9.90
N ARG A 59 13.91 1.89 -8.65
CA ARG A 59 14.79 2.00 -7.48
C ARG A 59 15.37 0.65 -7.06
N ASP A 60 14.51 -0.35 -6.85
CA ASP A 60 14.88 -1.61 -6.17
C ASP A 60 15.22 -2.75 -7.13
N ARG A 61 14.91 -2.59 -8.42
CA ARG A 61 15.10 -3.60 -9.49
C ARG A 61 14.44 -4.96 -9.22
N GLY A 62 13.39 -4.99 -8.40
CA GLY A 62 12.70 -6.24 -8.03
C GLY A 62 13.46 -7.08 -7.00
N VAL A 63 14.47 -6.52 -6.32
CA VAL A 63 15.18 -7.21 -5.23
C VAL A 63 14.38 -7.06 -3.94
N CYS A 64 14.12 -8.18 -3.27
CA CYS A 64 13.37 -8.16 -2.01
C CYS A 64 14.18 -7.49 -0.90
N ALA A 65 13.66 -6.44 -0.29
CA ALA A 65 14.29 -5.71 0.80
C ALA A 65 14.42 -6.56 2.09
N ARG A 66 13.65 -7.64 2.24
CA ARG A 66 13.68 -8.50 3.43
C ARG A 66 14.62 -9.69 3.28
N CYS A 67 14.55 -10.44 2.18
CA CYS A 67 15.33 -11.66 2.00
C CYS A 67 16.40 -11.57 0.90
N GLY A 68 16.52 -10.44 0.20
CA GLY A 68 17.54 -10.22 -0.83
C GLY A 68 17.29 -10.96 -2.16
N VAL A 69 16.22 -11.74 -2.29
CA VAL A 69 15.97 -12.50 -3.51
C VAL A 69 15.70 -11.57 -4.70
N ASP A 70 16.38 -11.82 -5.82
CA ASP A 70 16.09 -11.18 -7.10
C ASP A 70 14.88 -11.85 -7.76
N THR A 71 13.75 -11.16 -7.72
CA THR A 71 12.49 -11.70 -8.24
C THR A 71 12.42 -11.67 -9.77
N GLU A 72 13.22 -10.84 -10.43
CA GLU A 72 13.30 -10.80 -11.88
C GLU A 72 14.17 -11.92 -12.44
N ALA A 73 15.26 -12.27 -11.74
CA ALA A 73 16.04 -13.48 -12.03
C ALA A 73 15.15 -14.74 -11.90
N LEU A 74 14.45 -14.89 -10.76
CA LEU A 74 13.50 -15.99 -10.56
C LEU A 74 12.43 -16.06 -11.66
N ARG A 75 11.88 -14.90 -12.05
CA ARG A 75 10.87 -14.83 -13.12
C ARG A 75 11.44 -15.24 -14.47
N LYS A 76 12.71 -14.92 -14.77
CA LYS A 76 13.39 -15.36 -15.99
C LYS A 76 13.64 -16.86 -15.97
N ASP A 77 14.06 -17.42 -14.84
CA ASP A 77 14.32 -18.85 -14.72
C ASP A 77 13.04 -19.68 -14.77
N LYS A 78 11.92 -19.20 -14.19
CA LYS A 78 10.59 -19.80 -14.35
C LYS A 78 10.23 -20.04 -15.83
N ARG A 79 10.62 -19.15 -16.75
CA ARG A 79 10.31 -19.28 -18.17
C ARG A 79 11.07 -20.41 -18.87
N LYS A 80 12.17 -20.87 -18.28
CA LYS A 80 13.00 -21.96 -18.80
C LYS A 80 12.55 -23.33 -18.30
N LEU A 81 11.68 -23.38 -17.29
CA LEU A 81 11.22 -24.63 -16.68
C LEU A 81 10.29 -25.40 -17.63
N ASP A 82 10.37 -26.73 -17.56
CA ASP A 82 9.38 -27.60 -18.19
C ASP A 82 7.98 -27.44 -17.54
N TYR A 83 6.98 -28.09 -18.11
CA TYR A 83 5.61 -28.00 -17.63
C TYR A 83 5.44 -28.44 -16.16
N ARG A 84 6.06 -29.56 -15.74
CA ARG A 84 5.92 -30.12 -14.39
C ARG A 84 6.60 -29.22 -13.37
N ALA A 85 7.84 -28.82 -13.64
CA ALA A 85 8.62 -27.91 -12.80
C ALA A 85 7.96 -26.53 -12.70
N ARG A 86 7.43 -25.98 -13.80
CA ARG A 86 6.68 -24.71 -13.79
C ARG A 86 5.41 -24.81 -12.95
N LYS A 87 4.66 -25.91 -13.05
CA LYS A 87 3.44 -26.13 -12.26
C LYS A 87 3.75 -26.21 -10.77
N GLN A 88 4.86 -26.85 -10.39
CA GLN A 88 5.32 -26.88 -9.01
C GLN A 88 5.73 -25.47 -8.54
N PHE A 89 6.52 -24.75 -9.35
CA PHE A 89 6.91 -23.38 -9.06
C PHE A 89 5.69 -22.47 -8.81
N GLU A 90 4.64 -22.60 -9.63
CA GLU A 90 3.41 -21.82 -9.49
C GLU A 90 2.61 -22.15 -8.22
N LYS A 91 2.72 -23.37 -7.69
CA LYS A 91 2.18 -23.69 -6.37
C LYS A 91 2.99 -23.00 -5.27
N ASP A 92 4.31 -22.99 -5.38
CA ASP A 92 5.20 -22.50 -4.33
C ASP A 92 5.29 -20.97 -4.28
N TRP A 93 5.20 -20.30 -5.43
CA TRP A 93 5.38 -18.85 -5.56
C TRP A 93 4.11 -18.12 -6.01
N GLY A 94 3.11 -18.84 -6.54
CA GLY A 94 1.91 -18.26 -7.15
C GLY A 94 2.00 -18.11 -8.68
N GLY A 95 0.84 -18.02 -9.31
CA GLY A 95 0.70 -17.88 -10.78
C GLY A 95 0.84 -16.45 -11.32
N ARG A 96 1.28 -15.49 -10.50
CA ARG A 96 1.36 -14.08 -10.92
C ARG A 96 2.51 -13.84 -11.90
N ARG A 97 2.34 -12.87 -12.80
CA ARG A 97 3.39 -12.45 -13.75
C ARG A 97 4.63 -11.89 -13.04
N ASN A 98 4.42 -11.08 -12.01
CA ASN A 98 5.48 -10.48 -11.21
C ASN A 98 5.56 -11.21 -9.87
N LEU A 99 6.78 -11.51 -9.42
CA LEU A 99 7.05 -12.25 -8.18
C LEU A 99 7.37 -11.33 -7.00
N TRP A 100 6.94 -10.07 -7.09
CA TRP A 100 7.13 -9.05 -6.06
C TRP A 100 5.94 -8.07 -5.99
N ASP A 101 5.83 -7.42 -4.84
CA ASP A 101 4.90 -6.33 -4.55
C ASP A 101 5.59 -5.12 -3.93
N ALA A 102 5.02 -3.93 -4.19
CA ALA A 102 5.39 -2.71 -3.49
C ALA A 102 4.61 -2.67 -2.17
N ASP A 103 5.34 -2.92 -1.08
CA ASP A 103 4.81 -2.96 0.28
C ASP A 103 5.15 -1.67 1.04
N HIS A 104 4.35 -1.33 2.04
CA HIS A 104 4.66 -0.19 2.90
C HIS A 104 5.68 -0.59 3.97
N ILE A 105 6.71 0.24 4.20
CA ILE A 105 7.67 0.02 5.31
C ILE A 105 6.94 0.15 6.64
N VAL A 106 6.20 1.25 6.81
CA VAL A 106 5.21 1.42 7.87
C VAL A 106 3.82 1.29 7.24
N PRO A 107 3.02 0.28 7.62
CA PRO A 107 1.67 0.10 7.10
C PRO A 107 0.78 1.33 7.32
N VAL A 108 -0.09 1.64 6.34
CA VAL A 108 -1.01 2.80 6.43
C VAL A 108 -1.90 2.77 7.66
N VAL A 109 -2.34 1.57 8.07
CA VAL A 109 -3.18 1.39 9.27
C VAL A 109 -2.44 1.71 10.57
N GLU A 110 -1.11 1.73 10.55
CA GLU A 110 -0.23 2.04 11.68
C GLU A 110 0.31 3.48 11.55
N GLY A 111 -0.30 4.32 10.71
CA GLY A 111 0.09 5.72 10.51
C GLY A 111 1.12 5.94 9.40
N GLY A 112 1.46 4.91 8.63
CA GLY A 112 2.37 5.04 7.50
C GLY A 112 1.83 5.89 6.35
N GLY A 113 2.75 6.54 5.64
CA GLY A 113 2.43 7.31 4.43
C GLY A 113 1.94 6.41 3.29
N GLU A 114 0.78 6.71 2.72
CA GLU A 114 0.15 5.82 1.73
C GLU A 114 0.87 5.77 0.37
N CYS A 115 1.56 6.85 -0.01
CA CYS A 115 1.95 7.10 -1.39
C CYS A 115 3.32 7.79 -1.54
N ASP A 116 4.16 7.76 -0.51
CA ASP A 116 5.52 8.27 -0.60
C ASP A 116 6.48 7.12 -0.93
N LEU A 117 7.36 7.33 -1.90
CA LEU A 117 8.35 6.34 -2.32
C LEU A 117 9.28 5.96 -1.15
N SER A 118 9.55 6.90 -0.23
CA SER A 118 10.36 6.66 0.97
C SER A 118 9.75 5.61 1.90
N ASN A 119 8.41 5.50 1.95
CA ASN A 119 7.68 4.51 2.75
C ASN A 119 7.32 3.25 1.94
N MET A 120 7.87 3.08 0.74
CA MET A 120 7.70 1.87 -0.05
C MET A 120 8.95 1.00 0.01
N ARG A 121 8.77 -0.32 0.02
CA ARG A 121 9.81 -1.34 -0.14
C ARG A 121 9.36 -2.40 -1.13
N THR A 122 10.30 -2.98 -1.86
CA THR A 122 10.03 -4.18 -2.67
C THR A 122 10.07 -5.42 -1.79
N LEU A 123 9.01 -6.22 -1.81
CA LEU A 123 8.99 -7.55 -1.19
C LEU A 123 8.64 -8.62 -2.21
N CYS A 124 9.29 -9.78 -2.12
CA CYS A 124 8.86 -10.95 -2.87
C CYS A 124 7.50 -11.45 -2.35
N LEU A 125 6.79 -12.26 -3.15
CA LEU A 125 5.43 -12.70 -2.80
C LEU A 125 5.36 -13.44 -1.44
N LYS A 126 6.38 -14.23 -1.09
CA LYS A 126 6.43 -14.96 0.18
C LYS A 126 6.61 -14.01 1.36
N CYS A 127 7.62 -13.15 1.33
CA CYS A 127 7.83 -12.15 2.37
C CYS A 127 6.62 -11.22 2.51
N HIS A 128 6.00 -10.80 1.42
CA HIS A 128 4.81 -9.95 1.48
C HIS A 128 3.61 -10.64 2.14
N GLN A 129 3.41 -11.95 1.89
CA GLN A 129 2.38 -12.73 2.58
C GLN A 129 2.64 -12.81 4.09
N GLU A 130 3.89 -13.03 4.49
CA GLU A 130 4.29 -13.06 5.90
C GLU A 130 4.07 -11.72 6.59
N GLU A 131 4.48 -10.60 5.96
CA GLU A 131 4.24 -9.26 6.49
C GLU A 131 2.73 -8.96 6.63
N THR A 132 1.94 -9.35 5.63
CA THR A 132 0.48 -9.22 5.67
C THR A 132 -0.12 -10.03 6.82
N ALA A 133 0.36 -11.26 7.04
CA ALA A 133 -0.10 -12.11 8.13
C ALA A 133 0.28 -11.53 9.51
N ALA A 134 1.53 -11.07 9.66
CA ALA A 134 2.00 -10.42 10.88
C ALA A 134 1.19 -9.15 11.20
N LEU A 135 0.91 -8.32 10.20
CA LEU A 135 0.07 -7.13 10.36
C LEU A 135 -1.35 -7.48 10.79
N ARG A 136 -1.96 -8.50 10.18
CA ARG A 136 -3.29 -8.98 10.59
C ARG A 136 -3.31 -9.42 12.06
N GLN A 137 -2.29 -10.13 12.52
CA GLN A 137 -2.17 -10.56 13.91
C GLN A 137 -2.04 -9.37 14.87
N ARG A 138 -1.20 -8.37 14.55
CA ARG A 138 -1.07 -7.16 15.37
C ARG A 138 -2.39 -6.40 15.49
N ARG A 139 -3.11 -6.25 14.37
CA ARG A 139 -4.42 -5.59 14.36
C ARG A 139 -5.47 -6.32 15.17
N ALA A 140 -5.46 -7.66 15.15
CA ALA A 140 -6.37 -8.45 15.97
C ALA A 140 -6.15 -8.24 17.48
N LYS A 141 -4.88 -8.07 17.91
CA LYS A 141 -4.55 -7.76 19.32
C LYS A 141 -5.02 -6.39 19.76
N ILE A 142 -4.94 -5.39 18.88
CA ILE A 142 -5.40 -4.01 19.18
C ILE A 142 -6.93 -3.95 19.31
N CYS A 143 -7.66 -4.81 18.58
CA CYS A 143 -9.12 -4.86 18.62
C CYS A 143 -9.68 -5.73 19.76
N GLN A 144 -8.85 -6.25 20.67
CA GLN A 144 -9.37 -6.94 21.85
C GLN A 144 -9.97 -5.90 22.83
N PRO A 145 -11.25 -6.04 23.22
CA PRO A 145 -11.85 -5.14 24.21
C PRO A 145 -11.09 -5.25 25.54
N ASP A 146 -10.87 -4.12 26.21
CA ASP A 146 -10.27 -4.08 27.54
C ASP A 146 -11.15 -4.90 28.51
N PRO A 147 -10.62 -5.90 29.24
CA PRO A 147 -11.38 -6.66 30.22
C PRO A 147 -12.06 -5.79 31.29
N ARG A 148 -11.54 -4.58 31.54
CA ARG A 148 -12.10 -3.62 32.52
C ARG A 148 -13.36 -2.90 32.00
N ASP A 149 -13.57 -2.85 30.70
CA ASP A 149 -14.75 -2.20 30.08
C ASP A 149 -16.03 -3.04 30.27
N LEU A 150 -15.89 -4.34 30.52
CA LEU A 150 -17.02 -5.24 30.85
C LEU A 150 -17.42 -5.18 32.32
N SER A 151 -16.58 -4.63 33.20
CA SER A 151 -16.84 -4.57 34.65
C SER A 151 -17.85 -3.46 35.04
N GLN A 152 -18.01 -2.42 34.21
CA GLN A 152 -19.04 -1.39 34.42
C GLN A 152 -20.45 -1.90 34.10
N ILE A 153 -20.60 -2.87 33.20
CA ILE A 153 -21.91 -3.48 32.87
C ILE A 153 -22.41 -4.37 34.02
N ALA A 154 -21.50 -5.08 34.71
CA ALA A 154 -21.86 -5.95 35.84
C ALA A 154 -22.20 -5.18 37.13
N ILE A 155 -21.62 -4.00 37.36
CA ILE A 155 -21.90 -3.18 38.56
C ILE A 155 -23.29 -2.53 38.46
N ILE A 156 -23.71 -2.09 37.27
CA ILE A 156 -25.05 -1.50 37.07
C ILE A 156 -26.16 -2.55 37.22
N ALA A 157 -25.90 -3.82 36.91
CA ALA A 157 -26.87 -4.91 37.07
C ALA A 157 -27.08 -5.35 38.53
N ARG A 158 -26.14 -5.06 39.44
CA ARG A 158 -26.22 -5.49 40.86
C ARG A 158 -26.88 -4.45 41.78
N ILE A 159 -26.92 -3.17 41.37
CA ILE A 159 -27.56 -2.09 42.15
C ILE A 159 -29.09 -2.09 41.96
N ARG A 160 -29.63 -2.62 40.85
CA ARG A 160 -31.08 -2.62 40.58
C ARG A 160 -31.89 -3.78 41.21
N LEU A 161 -31.28 -4.64 42.03
CA LEU A 161 -31.97 -5.77 42.66
C LEU A 161 -32.04 -5.71 44.19
N THR A 162 -31.54 -4.64 44.83
CA THR A 162 -31.57 -4.50 46.30
C THR A 162 -32.54 -3.45 46.83
N ASP A 163 -33.25 -2.71 45.97
CA ASP A 163 -34.18 -1.64 46.41
C ASP A 163 -35.67 -1.98 46.16
N PHE A 164 -36.02 -3.27 46.23
CA PHE A 164 -37.41 -3.73 46.30
C PHE A 164 -37.58 -4.74 47.44
N LEU A 165 -37.40 -4.26 48.68
CA LEU A 165 -38.14 -4.68 49.88
C LEU A 165 -38.24 -3.48 50.82
#